data_AF-A0A101II23-F1
#
_entry.id   AF-A0A101II23-F1
#
_cell.length_a   1.000
_cell.length_b   1.000
_cell.length_c   1.000
_cell.angle_alpha   90.00
_cell.angle_beta   90.00
_cell.angle_gamma   90.00
#
_symmetry.space_group_name_H-M   'P 1'
#
loop_
_entity.id
_entity.type
_entity.pdbx_description
1 polymer ?
#
loop_
_entity_poly.entity_id
_entity_poly.type
_entity_poly.pdbx_seq_one_letter_code
_entity_poly.pdbx_strand_id
1 'polypeptide(L)'
;MVVVEEVYLPSVEDTYGLAPEGRKLRAFQKEFIDCVNDEDADVIQLEAPTGAGKTLCFEYLLNQKHKVLLLYPTNALIQSQMQRFEDEGFRVANISSKILKRRGPERARELWSLIKRKDIILTNPDIFQAIIGAMYRNPEGDLIQAFHQFNYVIYDEFHAYGEFELSGILTQIALFQNMSWCRVILSSATPKHEILDLLNLVRIGKDRRTPIVKTVKAEPGSSEDEKPIRYRTEVEFHQGKILDYTEEIADKLMDVTKDIEMSGPQILLIFDRVKDSNCFYSRLYKEYPDLYRYVEKDNGYDTNQIGDAPDFTKPILISTNKSELGLDYPIKMLFMEDGFSFDSFIQRFGRAARHEPAKCYIYTKKEANPLFSDESFEYLDFLDKIRYITDEYNIQAKKVIRLFTFRQALAIEGYSHQKCREEDLRAFFAVESGYSYKLWLTFFMLLNKYDGLGLSNQNLARLNLLVKDLKNACRSLRGRSLQLPVLYQRGHEVRRTAYDVLSVLNRVPASVEKTDEGLVITELESGDPGPFIKAITLPYFPAMIDYQKRDGQFRDEIETIAKNALDVFPKKQQEFMLNCIRSLYYSVDPDKVILPEEVILWNDKVVPLSEEAMEFYDD
;
A
#
# COMPACT_ATOMS: atom_id res chain seq x y z
N MET A 1 -2.80 -32.40 -11.30
CA MET A 1 -1.58 -31.64 -10.95
C MET A 1 -0.97 -31.17 -12.25
N VAL A 2 -0.54 -29.91 -12.32
CA VAL A 2 -0.04 -29.24 -13.52
C VAL A 2 1.38 -28.77 -13.24
N VAL A 3 2.26 -28.78 -14.24
CA VAL A 3 3.64 -28.31 -14.10
C VAL A 3 3.75 -26.91 -14.70
N VAL A 4 4.37 -25.99 -13.97
CA VAL A 4 4.80 -24.70 -14.50
C VAL A 4 6.31 -24.76 -14.68
N GLU A 5 6.75 -24.51 -15.92
CA GLU A 5 8.15 -24.63 -16.32
C GLU A 5 9.04 -23.54 -15.74
N GLU A 6 10.35 -23.75 -15.86
CA GLU A 6 11.39 -22.85 -15.36
C GLU A 6 11.44 -21.52 -16.12
N VAL A 7 11.83 -20.46 -15.43
CA VAL A 7 12.00 -19.13 -16.03
C VAL A 7 13.46 -18.72 -15.94
N TYR A 8 14.02 -18.34 -17.08
CA TYR A 8 15.38 -17.85 -17.22
C TYR A 8 15.37 -16.39 -17.67
N LEU A 9 16.38 -15.63 -17.26
CA LEU A 9 16.63 -14.28 -17.77
C LEU A 9 17.97 -14.29 -18.50
N PRO A 10 18.09 -13.62 -19.66
CA PRO A 10 19.38 -13.49 -20.34
C PRO A 10 20.40 -12.77 -19.46
N SER A 11 21.66 -13.23 -19.44
CA SER A 11 22.77 -12.47 -18.85
C SER A 11 23.85 -12.06 -19.86
N VAL A 12 24.57 -11.01 -19.50
CA VAL A 12 25.61 -10.32 -20.26
C VAL A 12 26.86 -10.16 -19.39
N GLU A 13 28.01 -9.97 -20.02
CA GLU A 13 29.24 -9.68 -19.28
C GLU A 13 29.07 -8.42 -18.42
N ASP A 14 29.61 -8.47 -17.21
CA ASP A 14 29.62 -7.33 -16.32
C ASP A 14 30.74 -6.36 -16.69
N THR A 15 30.43 -5.42 -17.58
CA THR A 15 31.33 -4.34 -17.97
C THR A 15 31.47 -3.25 -16.90
N TYR A 16 30.67 -3.31 -15.83
CA TYR A 16 30.57 -2.26 -14.81
C TYR A 16 31.17 -2.66 -13.46
N GLY A 17 31.52 -3.93 -13.26
CA GLY A 17 32.14 -4.45 -12.03
C GLY A 17 31.22 -4.44 -10.82
N LEU A 18 29.93 -4.69 -11.04
CA LEU A 18 28.86 -4.65 -10.04
C LEU A 18 28.44 -6.03 -9.55
N ALA A 19 28.57 -7.05 -10.39
CA ALA A 19 28.31 -8.41 -10.00
C ALA A 19 29.47 -8.92 -9.11
N PRO A 20 29.20 -9.77 -8.11
CA PRO A 20 30.24 -10.45 -7.36
C PRO A 20 31.25 -11.13 -8.30
N GLU A 21 32.53 -11.16 -7.94
CA GLU A 21 33.62 -11.65 -8.81
C GLU A 21 33.23 -12.96 -9.55
N GLY A 22 33.25 -12.91 -10.88
CA GLY A 22 32.93 -14.05 -11.76
C GLY A 22 31.45 -14.24 -12.12
N ARG A 23 30.53 -13.36 -11.70
CA ARG A 23 29.11 -13.40 -12.11
C ARG A 23 28.82 -12.45 -13.28
N LYS A 24 27.90 -12.86 -14.15
CA LYS A 24 27.32 -12.04 -15.23
C LYS A 24 26.21 -11.14 -14.68
N LEU A 25 25.93 -10.02 -15.35
CA LEU A 25 24.75 -9.18 -15.11
C LEU A 25 23.57 -9.71 -15.91
N ARG A 26 22.35 -9.65 -15.37
CA ARG A 26 21.15 -9.87 -16.19
C ARG A 26 21.03 -8.73 -17.21
N ALA A 27 20.59 -9.03 -18.43
CA ALA A 27 20.57 -8.08 -19.54
C ALA A 27 19.82 -6.78 -19.19
N PHE A 28 18.67 -6.89 -18.52
CA PHE A 28 17.89 -5.73 -18.08
C PHE A 28 18.61 -4.87 -17.02
N GLN A 29 19.51 -5.46 -16.22
CA GLN A 29 20.31 -4.71 -15.23
C GLN A 29 21.32 -3.81 -15.95
N LYS A 30 21.97 -4.34 -17.00
CA LYS A 30 22.83 -3.56 -17.88
C LYS A 30 22.04 -2.45 -18.58
N GLU A 31 20.89 -2.78 -19.16
CA GLU A 31 20.02 -1.80 -19.82
C GLU A 31 19.58 -0.67 -18.87
N PHE A 32 19.26 -1.02 -17.60
CA PHE A 32 18.97 -0.04 -16.57
C PHE A 32 20.16 0.90 -16.32
N ILE A 33 21.36 0.35 -16.19
CA ILE A 33 22.59 1.12 -15.98
C ILE A 33 22.86 2.05 -17.16
N ASP A 34 22.73 1.55 -18.39
CA ASP A 34 22.89 2.33 -19.63
C ASP A 34 21.88 3.49 -19.64
N CYS A 35 20.61 3.21 -19.33
CA CYS A 35 19.56 4.23 -19.22
C CYS A 35 19.84 5.28 -18.13
N VAL A 36 20.45 4.88 -17.02
CA VAL A 36 20.90 5.81 -15.97
C VAL A 36 22.05 6.67 -16.46
N ASN A 37 22.98 6.13 -17.23
CA ASN A 37 24.15 6.86 -17.74
C ASN A 37 23.83 7.81 -18.89
N ASP A 38 22.83 7.49 -19.71
CA ASP A 38 22.40 8.34 -20.84
C ASP A 38 21.78 9.68 -20.40
N GLU A 39 21.25 9.75 -19.17
CA GLU A 39 20.64 10.92 -18.54
C GLU A 39 19.48 11.57 -19.33
N ASP A 40 18.85 10.86 -20.26
CA ASP A 40 17.80 11.39 -21.14
C ASP A 40 16.37 11.07 -20.65
N ALA A 41 16.22 10.22 -19.64
CA ALA A 41 14.94 9.89 -19.01
C ALA A 41 14.70 10.69 -17.72
N ASP A 42 13.49 11.27 -17.62
CA ASP A 42 13.02 11.87 -16.37
C ASP A 42 12.42 10.81 -15.43
N VAL A 43 11.83 9.76 -16.02
CA VAL A 43 11.27 8.60 -15.33
C VAL A 43 11.79 7.32 -15.96
N ILE A 44 12.28 6.39 -15.14
CA ILE A 44 12.66 5.04 -15.55
C ILE A 44 11.67 4.05 -14.95
N GLN A 45 10.93 3.34 -15.79
CA GLN A 45 10.06 2.25 -15.36
C GLN A 45 10.85 0.94 -15.41
N LEU A 46 11.17 0.39 -14.24
CA LEU A 46 11.91 -0.86 -14.09
C LEU A 46 10.90 -2.00 -13.87
N GLU A 47 10.65 -2.76 -14.93
CA GLU A 47 9.74 -3.89 -14.93
C GLU A 47 10.52 -5.19 -14.78
N ALA A 48 10.51 -5.79 -13.60
CA ALA A 48 11.13 -7.10 -13.44
C ALA A 48 10.44 -7.96 -12.36
N PRO A 49 10.34 -9.29 -12.60
CA PRO A 49 9.76 -10.22 -11.65
C PRO A 49 10.38 -10.15 -10.25
N THR A 50 9.63 -10.57 -9.25
CA THR A 50 10.16 -10.71 -7.89
C THR A 50 11.30 -11.73 -7.88
N GLY A 51 12.44 -11.41 -7.25
CA GLY A 51 13.65 -12.24 -7.30
C GLY A 51 14.51 -12.02 -8.55
N ALA A 52 14.08 -11.21 -9.52
CA ALA A 52 14.87 -10.87 -10.71
C ALA A 52 16.10 -9.99 -10.39
N GLY A 53 16.33 -9.59 -9.15
CA GLY A 53 17.56 -8.89 -8.75
C GLY A 53 17.52 -7.39 -9.05
N LYS A 54 16.33 -6.76 -8.98
CA LYS A 54 16.14 -5.30 -9.10
C LYS A 54 17.01 -4.50 -8.14
N THR A 55 17.28 -5.05 -6.95
CA THR A 55 18.09 -4.37 -5.94
C THR A 55 19.53 -4.09 -6.42
N LEU A 56 20.11 -4.90 -7.30
CA LEU A 56 21.43 -4.62 -7.88
C LEU A 56 21.43 -3.32 -8.70
N CYS A 57 20.32 -3.02 -9.38
CA CYS A 57 20.12 -1.75 -10.07
C CYS A 57 20.14 -0.56 -9.09
N PHE A 58 19.63 -0.75 -7.87
CA PHE A 58 19.63 0.28 -6.84
C PHE A 58 21.04 0.45 -6.26
N GLU A 59 21.71 -0.66 -5.91
CA GLU A 59 23.10 -0.68 -5.41
C GLU A 59 24.05 0.09 -6.35
N TYR A 60 23.86 -0.04 -7.67
CA TYR A 60 24.59 0.77 -8.66
C TYR A 60 24.46 2.28 -8.40
N LEU A 61 23.23 2.78 -8.24
CA LEU A 61 22.97 4.20 -7.98
C LEU A 61 23.58 4.67 -6.65
N LEU A 62 23.51 3.81 -5.62
CA LEU A 62 24.08 4.10 -4.30
C LEU A 62 25.61 4.26 -4.37
N ASN A 63 26.28 3.50 -5.25
CA ASN A 63 27.73 3.58 -5.47
C ASN A 63 28.19 4.85 -6.20
N GLN A 64 27.31 5.51 -6.96
CA GLN A 64 27.65 6.72 -7.72
C GLN A 64 27.72 8.01 -6.87
N LYS A 65 27.72 7.89 -5.52
CA LYS A 65 27.70 9.03 -4.57
C LYS A 65 26.53 10.00 -4.79
N HIS A 66 25.43 9.50 -5.34
CA HIS A 66 24.20 10.25 -5.45
C HIS A 66 23.45 10.29 -4.13
N LYS A 67 22.65 11.34 -3.94
CA LYS A 67 21.66 11.37 -2.87
C LYS A 67 20.38 10.69 -3.34
N VAL A 68 20.08 9.53 -2.75
CA VAL A 68 19.02 8.62 -3.19
C VAL A 68 17.97 8.46 -2.11
N LEU A 69 16.71 8.60 -2.50
CA LEU A 69 15.55 8.30 -1.69
C LEU A 69 14.91 7.00 -2.19
N LEU A 70 14.84 5.99 -1.34
CA LEU A 70 14.12 4.75 -1.61
C LEU A 70 12.80 4.74 -0.83
N LEU A 71 11.70 4.64 -1.57
CA LEU A 71 10.34 4.68 -1.08
C LEU A 71 9.71 3.30 -1.20
N TYR A 72 9.33 2.73 -0.06
CA TYR A 72 8.74 1.40 0.02
C TYR A 72 7.30 1.47 0.58
N PRO A 73 6.40 0.56 0.16
CA PRO A 73 5.02 0.58 0.60
C PRO A 73 4.83 0.20 2.08
N THR A 74 5.75 -0.57 2.67
CA THR A 74 5.62 -1.11 4.03
C THR A 74 6.90 -0.97 4.85
N ASN A 75 6.75 -0.82 6.17
CA ASN A 75 7.89 -0.75 7.10
C ASN A 75 8.69 -2.05 7.16
N ALA A 76 8.05 -3.21 6.97
CA ALA A 76 8.74 -4.50 6.98
C ALA A 76 9.73 -4.59 5.81
N LEU A 77 9.32 -4.14 4.62
CA LEU A 77 10.21 -4.10 3.46
C LEU A 77 11.36 -3.11 3.67
N ILE A 78 11.09 -1.95 4.28
CA ILE A 78 12.15 -0.99 4.65
C ILE A 78 13.22 -1.66 5.50
N GLN A 79 12.84 -2.34 6.59
CA GLN A 79 13.81 -3.00 7.48
C GLN A 79 14.61 -4.09 6.77
N SER A 80 13.94 -4.91 5.96
CA SER A 80 14.60 -5.96 5.15
C SER A 80 15.63 -5.38 4.19
N GLN A 81 15.28 -4.32 3.46
CA GLN A 81 16.20 -3.66 2.52
C GLN A 81 17.31 -2.90 3.23
N MET A 82 17.04 -2.28 4.38
CA MET A 82 18.07 -1.65 5.20
C MET A 82 19.16 -2.64 5.60
N GLN A 83 18.77 -3.77 6.19
CA GLN A 83 19.73 -4.80 6.62
C GLN A 83 20.60 -5.24 5.45
N ARG A 84 19.98 -5.52 4.31
CA ARG A 84 20.69 -5.88 3.09
C ARG A 84 21.70 -4.82 2.66
N PHE A 85 21.30 -3.55 2.60
CA PHE A 85 22.22 -2.49 2.20
C PHE A 85 23.34 -2.26 3.23
N GLU A 86 23.07 -2.44 4.52
CA GLU A 86 24.09 -2.36 5.57
C GLU A 86 25.10 -3.52 5.47
N ASP A 87 24.63 -4.74 5.16
CA ASP A 87 25.48 -5.92 4.93
C ASP A 87 26.40 -5.74 3.71
N GLU A 88 25.91 -5.06 2.67
CA GLU A 88 26.70 -4.64 1.50
C GLU A 88 27.59 -3.41 1.76
N GLY A 89 27.59 -2.87 2.99
CA GLY A 89 28.48 -1.79 3.43
C GLY A 89 27.97 -0.36 3.19
N PHE A 90 26.71 -0.18 2.77
CA PHE A 90 26.11 1.15 2.58
C PHE A 90 25.70 1.79 3.91
N ARG A 91 25.91 3.10 4.03
CA ARG A 91 25.44 3.89 5.18
C ARG A 91 24.05 4.43 4.93
N VAL A 92 23.05 3.60 5.21
CA VAL A 92 21.64 3.96 5.00
C VAL A 92 21.03 4.60 6.25
N ALA A 93 19.91 5.30 6.06
CA ALA A 93 19.12 5.84 7.16
C ALA A 93 17.63 5.61 6.90
N ASN A 94 16.92 5.14 7.93
CA ASN A 94 15.47 5.10 7.91
C ASN A 94 14.88 6.33 8.56
N ILE A 95 13.90 6.92 7.89
CA ILE A 95 13.09 8.00 8.43
C ILE A 95 11.66 7.49 8.52
N SER A 96 11.07 7.56 9.71
CA SER A 96 9.66 7.25 9.95
C SER A 96 9.12 8.12 11.07
N SER A 97 7.79 8.24 11.18
CA SER A 97 7.14 8.99 12.27
C SER A 97 7.57 8.47 13.66
N LYS A 98 7.84 7.17 13.79
CA LYS A 98 8.31 6.54 15.03
C LYS A 98 9.74 6.92 15.42
N ILE A 99 10.58 7.26 14.44
CA ILE A 99 11.97 7.65 14.67
C ILE A 99 12.06 9.13 15.06
N LEU A 100 11.14 9.97 14.57
CA LEU A 100 11.04 11.37 14.94
C LEU A 100 10.56 11.49 16.40
N LYS A 101 11.41 12.02 17.28
CA LYS A 101 11.13 12.11 18.73
C LYS A 101 10.61 13.47 19.15
N ARG A 102 10.88 14.50 18.35
CA ARG A 102 10.43 15.86 18.67
C ARG A 102 8.97 16.07 18.25
N ARG A 103 8.34 17.11 18.79
CA ARG A 103 6.96 17.52 18.48
C ARG A 103 6.91 18.94 17.91
N GLY A 104 5.81 19.28 17.25
CA GLY A 104 5.57 20.62 16.69
C GLY A 104 6.67 21.06 15.70
N PRO A 105 7.07 22.36 15.71
CA PRO A 105 8.09 22.88 14.80
C PRO A 105 9.44 22.18 14.88
N GLU A 106 9.82 21.69 16.06
CA GLU A 106 11.06 20.96 16.27
C GLU A 106 11.09 19.62 15.52
N ARG A 107 9.94 18.96 15.37
CA ARG A 107 9.79 17.71 14.58
C ARG A 107 10.14 17.95 13.12
N ALA A 108 9.67 19.07 12.55
CA ALA A 108 10.01 19.47 11.20
C ALA A 108 11.50 19.82 11.03
N ARG A 109 12.13 20.46 12.04
CA ARG A 109 13.58 20.72 12.03
C ARG A 109 14.42 19.42 12.13
N GLU A 110 13.98 18.48 12.95
CA GLU A 110 14.59 17.15 13.07
C GLU A 110 14.55 16.41 11.73
N LEU A 111 13.37 16.34 11.11
CA LEU A 111 13.16 15.72 9.79
C LEU A 111 14.04 16.39 8.72
N TRP A 112 14.06 17.72 8.64
CA TRP A 112 14.94 18.45 7.73
C TRP A 112 16.41 18.11 7.95
N SER A 113 16.86 18.07 9.20
CA SER A 113 18.25 17.76 9.54
C SER A 113 18.63 16.33 9.13
N LEU A 114 17.73 15.36 9.30
CA LEU A 114 17.96 13.98 8.86
C LEU A 114 18.06 13.91 7.34
N ILE A 115 17.09 14.50 6.63
CA ILE A 115 17.08 14.54 5.16
C ILE A 115 18.35 15.20 4.63
N LYS A 116 18.78 16.33 5.21
CA LYS A 116 19.95 17.06 4.72
C LYS A 116 21.27 16.29 4.89
N ARG A 117 21.45 15.57 6.00
CA ARG A 117 22.74 14.94 6.38
C ARG A 117 22.95 13.53 5.83
N LYS A 118 21.90 12.87 5.35
CA LYS A 118 21.96 11.48 4.90
C LYS A 118 21.88 11.42 3.38
N ASP A 119 22.74 10.60 2.78
CA ASP A 119 22.82 10.44 1.33
C ASP A 119 21.89 9.32 0.83
N ILE A 120 21.71 8.27 1.62
CA ILE A 120 20.84 7.14 1.29
C ILE A 120 19.74 7.06 2.35
N ILE A 121 18.50 7.32 1.92
CA ILE A 121 17.35 7.38 2.81
C ILE A 121 16.32 6.35 2.38
N LEU A 122 15.87 5.51 3.32
CA LEU A 122 14.75 4.60 3.14
C LEU A 122 13.56 5.11 3.98
N THR A 123 12.37 5.19 3.39
CA THR A 123 11.15 5.62 4.08
C THR A 123 9.92 5.14 3.34
N ASN A 124 8.74 5.33 3.94
CA ASN A 124 7.48 5.29 3.22
C ASN A 124 7.23 6.63 2.48
N PRO A 125 6.38 6.63 1.43
CA PRO A 125 5.95 7.87 0.77
C PRO A 125 5.06 8.77 1.65
N ASP A 126 4.58 8.28 2.80
CA ASP A 126 3.72 9.02 3.72
C ASP A 126 4.39 10.28 4.30
N ILE A 127 5.69 10.22 4.62
CA ILE A 127 6.42 11.38 5.14
C ILE A 127 6.41 12.53 4.14
N PHE A 128 6.71 12.26 2.87
CA PHE A 128 6.73 13.27 1.82
C PHE A 128 5.31 13.76 1.48
N GLN A 129 4.30 12.89 1.56
CA GLN A 129 2.92 13.32 1.45
C GLN A 129 2.50 14.26 2.60
N ALA A 130 2.93 13.97 3.83
CA ALA A 130 2.66 14.81 5.00
C ALA A 130 3.38 16.16 4.94
N ILE A 131 4.56 16.24 4.30
CA ILE A 131 5.20 17.51 3.95
C ILE A 131 4.27 18.30 3.01
N ILE A 132 3.85 17.72 1.88
CA ILE A 132 2.93 18.36 0.91
C ILE A 132 1.63 18.81 1.58
N GLY A 133 1.09 17.99 2.48
CA GLY A 133 -0.13 18.27 3.25
C GLY A 133 0.03 19.32 4.36
N ALA A 134 1.20 19.95 4.49
CA ALA A 134 1.54 20.93 5.51
C ALA A 134 1.31 20.44 6.96
N MET A 135 1.53 19.13 7.19
CA MET A 135 1.42 18.49 8.51
C MET A 135 2.68 18.72 9.36
N TYR A 136 3.83 18.90 8.72
CA TYR A 136 5.07 19.31 9.38
C TYR A 136 5.26 20.83 9.26
N ARG A 137 4.72 21.58 10.21
CA ARG A 137 4.80 23.04 10.21
C ARG A 137 6.06 23.52 10.90
N ASN A 138 6.85 24.33 10.21
CA ASN A 138 7.96 25.08 10.79
C ASN A 138 7.85 26.55 10.36
N PRO A 139 7.55 27.48 11.26
CA PRO A 139 7.48 28.91 10.92
C PRO A 139 8.82 29.50 10.44
N GLU A 140 9.94 28.91 10.84
CA GLU A 140 11.30 29.43 10.59
C GLU A 140 12.01 28.75 9.42
N GLY A 141 11.43 27.70 8.84
CA GLY A 141 12.11 26.88 7.85
C GLY A 141 11.15 26.15 6.95
N ASP A 142 11.63 25.84 5.75
CA ASP A 142 10.77 25.33 4.70
C ASP A 142 11.11 23.87 4.38
N LEU A 143 10.32 22.97 4.97
CA LEU A 143 10.50 21.54 4.78
C LEU A 143 10.12 21.08 3.36
N ILE A 144 9.37 21.88 2.59
CA ILE A 144 9.10 21.57 1.18
C ILE A 144 10.38 21.56 0.34
N GLN A 145 11.45 22.22 0.82
CA GLN A 145 12.77 22.15 0.19
C GLN A 145 13.40 20.76 0.24
N ALA A 146 12.83 19.81 0.99
CA ALA A 146 13.27 18.42 1.00
C ALA A 146 13.23 17.80 -0.41
N PHE A 147 12.27 18.20 -1.24
CA PHE A 147 12.14 17.72 -2.61
C PHE A 147 13.28 18.16 -3.53
N HIS A 148 14.06 19.19 -3.16
CA HIS A 148 15.26 19.61 -3.90
C HIS A 148 16.52 18.79 -3.57
N GLN A 149 16.48 17.92 -2.56
CA GLN A 149 17.69 17.33 -1.99
C GLN A 149 18.19 16.07 -2.72
N PHE A 150 17.41 15.49 -3.61
CA PHE A 150 17.65 14.15 -4.15
C PHE A 150 18.02 14.20 -5.62
N ASN A 151 18.97 13.34 -6.01
CA ASN A 151 19.28 13.08 -7.41
C ASN A 151 18.36 12.00 -7.98
N TYR A 152 18.02 11.01 -7.15
CA TYR A 152 17.13 9.91 -7.52
C TYR A 152 16.09 9.64 -6.43
N VAL A 153 14.88 9.35 -6.87
CA VAL A 153 13.80 8.83 -6.03
C VAL A 153 13.31 7.52 -6.64
N ILE A 154 13.35 6.45 -5.86
CA ILE A 154 12.94 5.11 -6.27
C ILE A 154 11.65 4.78 -5.54
N TYR A 155 10.56 4.61 -6.26
CA TYR A 155 9.36 3.98 -5.72
C TYR A 155 9.42 2.49 -6.03
N ASP A 156 9.74 1.69 -5.03
CA ASP A 156 9.73 0.24 -5.16
C ASP A 156 8.34 -0.35 -4.90
N GLU A 157 8.07 -1.49 -5.53
CA GLU A 157 6.77 -2.18 -5.51
C GLU A 157 5.60 -1.23 -5.87
N PHE A 158 5.80 -0.44 -6.93
CA PHE A 158 4.89 0.65 -7.30
C PHE A 158 3.45 0.20 -7.61
N HIS A 159 3.25 -1.07 -7.98
CA HIS A 159 1.93 -1.67 -8.17
C HIS A 159 1.08 -1.74 -6.88
N ALA A 160 1.71 -1.64 -5.70
CA ALA A 160 1.02 -1.71 -4.41
C ALA A 160 0.18 -0.45 -4.10
N TYR A 161 0.27 0.62 -4.90
CA TYR A 161 -0.45 1.86 -4.68
C TYR A 161 -1.77 1.91 -5.48
N GLY A 162 -2.90 2.06 -4.79
CA GLY A 162 -4.23 2.24 -5.39
C GLY A 162 -4.50 3.69 -5.80
N GLU A 163 -5.71 4.00 -6.31
CA GLU A 163 -6.00 5.33 -6.89
C GLU A 163 -5.80 6.49 -5.90
N PHE A 164 -6.14 6.26 -4.63
CA PHE A 164 -6.04 7.28 -3.59
C PHE A 164 -4.57 7.63 -3.31
N GLU A 165 -3.71 6.62 -3.17
CA GLU A 165 -2.27 6.77 -2.95
C GLU A 165 -1.56 7.33 -4.18
N LEU A 166 -1.88 6.81 -5.38
CA LEU A 166 -1.31 7.27 -6.65
C LEU A 166 -1.50 8.78 -6.85
N SER A 167 -2.66 9.33 -6.44
CA SER A 167 -2.88 10.78 -6.52
C SER A 167 -1.89 11.60 -5.68
N GLY A 168 -1.46 11.09 -4.52
CA GLY A 168 -0.42 11.70 -3.70
C GLY A 168 0.97 11.50 -4.30
N ILE A 169 1.28 10.29 -4.77
CA ILE A 169 2.59 9.98 -5.37
C ILE A 169 2.84 10.80 -6.63
N LEU A 170 1.85 10.97 -7.52
CA LEU A 170 1.98 11.85 -8.68
C LEU A 170 2.27 13.29 -8.27
N THR A 171 1.72 13.75 -7.14
CA THR A 171 2.01 15.08 -6.59
C THR A 171 3.46 15.17 -6.12
N GLN A 172 3.98 14.12 -5.48
CA GLN A 172 5.39 14.02 -5.08
C GLN A 172 6.33 14.01 -6.29
N ILE A 173 6.05 13.17 -7.31
CA ILE A 173 6.82 13.11 -8.56
C ILE A 173 6.86 14.50 -9.22
N ALA A 174 5.72 15.18 -9.30
CA ALA A 174 5.67 16.54 -9.82
C ALA A 174 6.58 17.50 -9.06
N LEU A 175 6.63 17.43 -7.74
CA LEU A 175 7.55 18.25 -6.96
C LEU A 175 9.00 17.87 -7.18
N PHE A 176 9.39 16.59 -7.05
CA PHE A 176 10.77 16.15 -7.26
C PHE A 176 11.34 16.62 -8.61
N GLN A 177 10.58 16.45 -9.69
CA GLN A 177 11.00 16.79 -11.05
C GLN A 177 10.93 18.29 -11.40
N ASN A 178 10.08 19.08 -10.74
CA ASN A 178 10.00 20.53 -11.01
C ASN A 178 10.89 21.35 -10.08
N MET A 179 11.16 20.85 -8.88
CA MET A 179 12.04 21.51 -7.92
C MET A 179 13.51 21.24 -8.24
N SER A 180 13.84 20.05 -8.73
CA SER A 180 15.22 19.67 -9.04
C SER A 180 15.31 18.80 -10.29
N TRP A 181 16.54 18.50 -10.74
CA TRP A 181 16.78 17.48 -11.77
C TRP A 181 16.71 16.05 -11.20
N CYS A 182 15.81 15.81 -10.25
CA CYS A 182 15.61 14.49 -9.67
C CYS A 182 15.01 13.55 -10.72
N ARG A 183 15.70 12.44 -10.96
CA ARG A 183 15.19 11.34 -11.80
C ARG A 183 14.36 10.38 -10.95
N VAL A 184 13.24 9.92 -11.48
CA VAL A 184 12.31 9.04 -10.76
C VAL A 184 12.40 7.63 -11.31
N ILE A 185 12.49 6.63 -10.44
CA ILE A 185 12.47 5.21 -10.83
C ILE A 185 11.21 4.58 -10.25
N LEU A 186 10.41 3.96 -11.11
CA LEU A 186 9.22 3.20 -10.72
C LEU A 186 9.53 1.71 -10.90
N SER A 187 9.77 1.01 -9.79
CA SER A 187 10.11 -0.41 -9.81
C SER A 187 8.86 -1.26 -9.52
N SER A 188 8.57 -2.24 -10.38
CA SER A 188 7.41 -3.12 -10.22
C SER A 188 7.60 -4.45 -10.93
N ALA A 189 6.99 -5.51 -10.39
CA ALA A 189 6.84 -6.78 -11.13
C ALA A 189 5.60 -6.80 -12.03
N THR A 190 4.56 -6.04 -11.68
CA THR A 190 3.27 -5.99 -12.38
C THR A 190 2.85 -4.53 -12.63
N PRO A 191 3.57 -3.80 -13.49
CA PRO A 191 3.24 -2.42 -13.80
C PRO A 191 1.86 -2.33 -14.49
N LYS A 192 1.11 -1.30 -14.14
CA LYS A 192 -0.20 -1.02 -14.74
C LYS A 192 -0.05 -0.01 -15.86
N HIS A 193 -0.55 -0.33 -17.04
CA HIS A 193 -0.42 0.51 -18.23
C HIS A 193 -1.00 1.92 -18.03
N GLU A 194 -2.06 2.06 -17.23
CA GLU A 194 -2.68 3.35 -16.92
C GLU A 194 -1.74 4.31 -16.18
N ILE A 195 -0.68 3.82 -15.55
CA ILE A 195 0.31 4.66 -14.87
C ILE A 195 1.02 5.57 -15.86
N LEU A 196 1.33 5.09 -17.07
CA LEU A 196 1.98 5.89 -18.11
C LEU A 196 1.11 7.09 -18.52
N ASP A 197 -0.18 6.84 -18.69
CA ASP A 197 -1.16 7.91 -18.98
C ASP A 197 -1.28 8.90 -17.83
N LEU A 198 -1.21 8.42 -16.59
CA LEU A 198 -1.25 9.26 -15.40
C LEU A 198 0.02 10.08 -15.22
N LEU A 199 1.19 9.59 -15.62
CA LEU A 199 2.44 10.36 -15.61
C LEU A 199 2.39 11.55 -16.58
N ASN A 200 1.59 11.49 -17.64
CA ASN A 200 1.35 12.64 -18.52
C ASN A 200 0.63 13.81 -17.81
N LEU A 201 0.04 13.58 -16.63
CA LEU A 201 -0.51 14.65 -15.80
C LEU A 201 0.59 15.43 -15.08
N VAL A 202 1.74 14.78 -14.83
CA VAL A 202 2.92 15.45 -14.34
C VAL A 202 3.46 16.30 -15.49
N ARG A 203 3.69 17.59 -15.21
CA ARG A 203 4.20 18.54 -16.19
C ARG A 203 5.45 19.15 -15.59
N ILE A 204 6.55 19.09 -16.33
CA ILE A 204 7.87 19.40 -15.80
C ILE A 204 8.53 20.55 -16.58
N GLY A 205 9.35 21.31 -15.86
CA GLY A 205 10.08 22.44 -16.41
C GLY A 205 9.18 23.63 -16.76
N LYS A 206 9.81 24.67 -17.31
CA LYS A 206 9.13 25.93 -17.71
C LYS A 206 8.18 25.71 -18.88
N ASP A 207 8.54 24.83 -19.80
CA ASP A 207 7.76 24.53 -21.01
C ASP A 207 6.61 23.54 -20.77
N ARG A 208 6.41 23.10 -19.52
CA ARG A 208 5.32 22.20 -19.10
C ARG A 208 5.21 20.93 -19.97
N ARG A 209 6.34 20.38 -20.38
CA ARG A 209 6.37 19.12 -21.15
C ARG A 209 5.99 17.92 -20.27
N THR A 210 5.56 16.84 -20.91
CA THR A 210 5.44 15.54 -20.23
C THR A 210 6.84 15.00 -19.87
N PRO A 211 6.98 14.24 -18.78
CA PRO A 211 8.20 13.49 -18.50
C PRO A 211 8.53 12.52 -19.63
N ILE A 212 9.80 12.40 -19.96
CA ILE A 212 10.33 11.36 -20.84
C ILE A 212 10.43 10.10 -19.98
N VAL A 213 9.61 9.11 -20.33
CA VAL A 213 9.58 7.80 -19.66
C VAL A 213 10.33 6.79 -20.50
N LYS A 214 11.33 6.13 -19.93
CA LYS A 214 11.98 4.95 -20.52
C LYS A 214 11.59 3.71 -19.72
N THR A 215 11.23 2.64 -20.42
CA THR A 215 10.90 1.36 -19.80
C THR A 215 12.07 0.40 -19.99
N VAL A 216 12.53 -0.19 -18.89
CA VAL A 216 13.53 -1.26 -18.87
C VAL A 216 12.83 -2.51 -18.36
N LYS A 217 12.79 -3.55 -19.18
CA LYS A 217 12.00 -4.75 -18.91
C LYS A 217 12.87 -6.00 -18.85
N ALA A 218 12.70 -6.78 -17.80
CA ALA A 218 13.26 -8.12 -17.70
C ALA A 218 12.41 -9.09 -18.54
N GLU A 219 12.84 -9.35 -19.77
CA GLU A 219 12.20 -10.31 -20.65
C GLU A 219 12.75 -11.72 -20.39
N PRO A 220 11.88 -12.74 -20.21
CA PRO A 220 12.30 -14.13 -20.20
C PRO A 220 13.01 -14.50 -21.50
N GLY A 221 14.03 -15.34 -21.40
CA GLY A 221 14.75 -15.86 -22.57
C GLY A 221 15.34 -17.22 -22.28
N SER A 222 15.82 -17.92 -23.30
CA SER A 222 16.50 -19.21 -23.13
C SER A 222 17.95 -19.01 -22.72
N SER A 223 18.38 -19.66 -21.64
CA SER A 223 19.81 -19.75 -21.29
C SER A 223 20.09 -21.10 -20.63
N GLU A 224 20.78 -22.00 -21.33
CA GLU A 224 21.14 -23.35 -20.86
C GLU A 224 22.24 -23.33 -19.78
N ASP A 225 22.96 -22.22 -19.63
CA ASP A 225 24.13 -22.09 -18.74
C ASP A 225 23.89 -21.26 -17.47
N GLU A 226 22.66 -20.78 -17.25
CA GLU A 226 22.34 -19.87 -16.15
C GLU A 226 21.38 -20.49 -15.13
N LYS A 227 21.47 -20.04 -13.88
CA LYS A 227 20.49 -20.44 -12.86
C LYS A 227 19.14 -19.80 -13.20
N PRO A 228 18.03 -20.56 -13.20
CA PRO A 228 16.72 -19.99 -13.44
C PRO A 228 16.37 -18.99 -12.32
N ILE A 229 15.57 -17.99 -12.67
CA ILE A 229 14.98 -17.06 -11.70
C ILE A 229 13.75 -17.66 -11.02
N ARG A 230 13.17 -18.69 -11.64
CA ARG A 230 12.09 -19.51 -11.10
C ARG A 230 12.30 -20.95 -11.52
N TYR A 231 12.36 -21.84 -10.54
CA TYR A 231 12.46 -23.28 -10.76
C TYR A 231 11.09 -23.89 -11.08
N ARG A 232 11.14 -25.11 -11.61
CA ARG A 232 9.95 -25.90 -11.93
C ARG A 232 9.01 -25.99 -10.75
N THR A 233 7.72 -25.74 -10.99
CA THR A 233 6.70 -25.72 -9.93
C THR A 233 5.58 -26.71 -10.25
N GLU A 234 5.31 -27.65 -9.36
CA GLU A 234 4.10 -28.49 -9.45
C GLU A 234 2.92 -27.75 -8.80
N VAL A 235 1.79 -27.66 -9.50
CA VAL A 235 0.61 -26.91 -9.08
C VAL A 235 -0.59 -27.82 -8.94
N GLU A 236 -1.30 -27.70 -7.82
CA GLU A 236 -2.57 -28.35 -7.55
C GLU A 236 -3.62 -27.30 -7.20
N PHE A 237 -4.79 -27.36 -7.84
CA PHE A 237 -5.88 -26.41 -7.63
C PHE A 237 -6.99 -27.01 -6.76
N HIS A 238 -7.45 -26.22 -5.80
CA HIS A 238 -8.58 -26.53 -4.93
C HIS A 238 -9.61 -25.40 -5.03
N GLN A 239 -10.90 -25.73 -5.06
CA GLN A 239 -11.96 -24.72 -5.07
C GLN A 239 -12.36 -24.38 -3.64
N GLY A 240 -12.35 -23.11 -3.27
CA GLY A 240 -12.67 -22.65 -1.91
C GLY A 240 -11.48 -21.97 -1.25
N LYS A 241 -11.43 -22.04 0.08
CA LYS A 241 -10.38 -21.42 0.91
C LYS A 241 -9.49 -22.44 1.58
N ILE A 242 -8.33 -22.01 2.06
CA ILE A 242 -7.41 -22.89 2.81
C ILE A 242 -8.11 -23.51 4.03
N LEU A 243 -8.94 -22.74 4.74
CA LEU A 243 -9.66 -23.22 5.92
C LEU A 243 -10.56 -24.43 5.67
N ASP A 244 -11.15 -24.52 4.47
CA ASP A 244 -12.06 -25.61 4.09
C ASP A 244 -11.34 -26.97 4.02
N TYR A 245 -10.01 -26.94 3.92
CA TYR A 245 -9.14 -28.11 3.75
C TYR A 245 -8.18 -28.30 4.93
N THR A 246 -8.52 -27.77 6.12
CA THR A 246 -7.59 -27.76 7.28
C THR A 246 -7.07 -29.16 7.64
N GLU A 247 -7.95 -30.16 7.67
CA GLU A 247 -7.60 -31.53 8.07
C GLU A 247 -6.63 -32.16 7.06
N GLU A 248 -6.94 -32.07 5.77
CA GLU A 248 -6.08 -32.57 4.68
C GLU A 248 -4.70 -31.90 4.66
N ILE A 249 -4.67 -30.59 4.90
CA ILE A 249 -3.43 -29.82 4.98
C ILE A 249 -2.62 -30.26 6.20
N ALA A 250 -3.25 -30.40 7.37
CA ALA A 250 -2.58 -30.83 8.59
C ALA A 250 -1.96 -32.23 8.41
N ASP A 251 -2.69 -33.19 7.84
CA ASP A 251 -2.18 -34.53 7.56
C ASP A 251 -0.97 -34.52 6.63
N LYS A 252 -1.03 -33.71 5.56
CA LYS A 252 0.09 -33.54 4.63
C LYS A 252 1.31 -32.90 5.31
N LEU A 253 1.10 -31.87 6.13
CA LEU A 253 2.19 -31.20 6.85
C LEU A 253 2.80 -32.11 7.93
N MET A 254 2.02 -32.94 8.61
CA MET A 254 2.52 -33.92 9.57
C MET A 254 3.43 -34.96 8.92
N ASP A 255 3.19 -35.33 7.65
CA ASP A 255 4.08 -36.24 6.94
C ASP A 255 5.41 -35.57 6.56
N VAL A 256 5.34 -34.34 6.03
CA VAL A 256 6.53 -33.58 5.59
C VAL A 256 7.41 -33.15 6.78
N THR A 257 6.83 -32.88 7.94
CA THR A 257 7.58 -32.40 9.12
C THR A 257 8.40 -33.46 9.82
N LYS A 258 8.25 -34.75 9.48
CA LYS A 258 9.05 -35.84 10.09
C LYS A 258 10.55 -35.69 9.84
N ASP A 259 10.91 -35.16 8.67
CA ASP A 259 12.29 -35.06 8.20
C ASP A 259 12.76 -33.60 8.01
N ILE A 260 11.99 -32.62 8.49
CA ILE A 260 12.28 -31.19 8.24
C ILE A 260 13.22 -30.59 9.30
N GLU A 261 14.21 -29.84 8.84
CA GLU A 261 15.13 -29.12 9.72
C GLU A 261 14.53 -27.81 10.25
N MET A 262 14.83 -27.47 11.51
CA MET A 262 14.51 -26.18 12.16
C MET A 262 15.48 -25.07 11.72
N SER A 263 15.58 -24.83 10.41
CA SER A 263 16.53 -23.87 9.82
C SER A 263 15.84 -22.62 9.25
N GLY A 264 14.56 -22.42 9.56
CA GLY A 264 13.70 -21.36 9.04
C GLY A 264 12.70 -21.82 7.98
N PRO A 265 11.85 -20.90 7.48
CA PRO A 265 10.69 -21.25 6.67
C PRO A 265 11.06 -21.96 5.36
N GLN A 266 10.45 -23.13 5.15
CA GLN A 266 10.50 -23.92 3.92
C GLN A 266 9.09 -24.18 3.37
N ILE A 267 8.07 -24.01 4.21
CA ILE A 267 6.66 -24.14 3.88
C ILE A 267 5.97 -22.82 4.21
N LEU A 268 5.16 -22.30 3.29
CA LEU A 268 4.44 -21.04 3.45
C LEU A 268 2.95 -21.24 3.20
N LEU A 269 2.11 -20.72 4.10
CA LEU A 269 0.66 -20.64 3.94
C LEU A 269 0.25 -19.17 3.87
N ILE A 270 -0.39 -18.75 2.77
CA ILE A 270 -0.83 -17.37 2.56
C ILE A 270 -2.35 -17.29 2.45
N PHE A 271 -2.97 -16.66 3.45
CA PHE A 271 -4.42 -16.44 3.53
C PHE A 271 -4.80 -15.04 3.00
N ASP A 272 -6.00 -14.90 2.44
CA ASP A 272 -6.57 -13.58 2.07
C ASP A 272 -6.90 -12.74 3.30
N ARG A 273 -7.26 -13.38 4.41
CA ARG A 273 -7.79 -12.71 5.61
C ARG A 273 -6.97 -13.04 6.85
N VAL A 274 -6.67 -12.01 7.63
CA VAL A 274 -6.01 -12.13 8.96
C VAL A 274 -6.80 -13.03 9.90
N LYS A 275 -8.14 -12.93 9.90
CA LYS A 275 -9.01 -13.81 10.66
C LYS A 275 -8.81 -15.27 10.31
N ASP A 276 -8.81 -15.58 9.01
CA ASP A 276 -8.75 -16.96 8.54
C ASP A 276 -7.37 -17.58 8.91
N SER A 277 -6.30 -16.80 8.77
CA SER A 277 -4.96 -17.13 9.26
C SER A 277 -4.90 -17.36 10.79
N ASN A 278 -5.53 -16.49 11.59
CA ASN A 278 -5.58 -16.63 13.06
C ASN A 278 -6.39 -17.85 13.50
N CYS A 279 -7.51 -18.12 12.82
CA CYS A 279 -8.37 -19.28 13.06
C CYS A 279 -7.59 -20.57 12.80
N PHE A 280 -6.94 -20.67 11.63
CA PHE A 280 -6.12 -21.83 11.27
C PHE A 280 -5.00 -22.08 12.29
N TYR A 281 -4.24 -21.03 12.67
CA TYR A 281 -3.16 -21.17 13.66
C TYR A 281 -3.66 -21.60 15.04
N SER A 282 -4.83 -21.09 15.47
CA SER A 282 -5.44 -21.48 16.74
C SER A 282 -5.97 -22.91 16.71
N ARG A 283 -6.50 -23.34 15.56
CA ARG A 283 -6.94 -24.73 15.33
C ARG A 283 -5.75 -25.69 15.38
N LEU A 284 -4.63 -25.36 14.74
CA LEU A 284 -3.40 -26.15 14.85
C LEU A 284 -2.93 -26.32 16.30
N TYR A 285 -2.98 -25.26 17.11
CA TYR A 285 -2.62 -25.36 18.53
C TYR A 285 -3.54 -26.32 19.30
N LYS A 286 -4.87 -26.24 19.09
CA LYS A 286 -5.86 -27.02 19.83
C LYS A 286 -5.94 -28.48 19.38
N GLU A 287 -5.88 -28.72 18.07
CA GLU A 287 -6.18 -30.03 17.46
C GLU A 287 -4.92 -30.77 17.00
N TYR A 288 -3.83 -30.06 16.67
CA TYR A 288 -2.60 -30.63 16.10
C TYR A 288 -1.33 -30.15 16.82
N PRO A 289 -1.21 -30.35 18.16
CA PRO A 289 -0.10 -29.80 18.96
C PRO A 289 1.28 -30.28 18.48
N ASP A 290 1.35 -31.50 17.94
CA ASP A 290 2.58 -32.05 17.40
C ASP A 290 3.04 -31.34 16.12
N LEU A 291 2.13 -30.86 15.29
CA LEU A 291 2.44 -30.04 14.13
C LEU A 291 2.71 -28.60 14.56
N TYR A 292 1.93 -28.06 15.50
CA TYR A 292 2.01 -26.66 15.95
C TYR A 292 3.42 -26.22 16.37
N ARG A 293 4.23 -27.11 16.95
CA ARG A 293 5.63 -26.80 17.33
C ARG A 293 6.51 -26.38 16.14
N TYR A 294 6.18 -26.81 14.93
CA TYR A 294 6.89 -26.51 13.68
C TYR A 294 6.37 -25.23 13.00
N VAL A 295 5.36 -24.58 13.58
CA VAL A 295 4.60 -23.52 12.91
C VAL A 295 4.79 -22.18 13.60
N GLU A 296 5.12 -21.18 12.79
CA GLU A 296 5.09 -19.77 13.17
C GLU A 296 4.03 -19.02 12.39
N LYS A 297 3.55 -17.90 12.95
CA LYS A 297 2.61 -16.99 12.29
C LYS A 297 3.15 -15.56 12.27
N ASP A 298 3.10 -14.93 11.10
CA ASP A 298 3.38 -13.51 10.94
C ASP A 298 2.39 -12.85 9.95
N ASN A 299 1.34 -12.22 10.48
CA ASN A 299 0.34 -11.50 9.68
C ASN A 299 0.19 -10.03 10.13
N GLY A 300 -0.84 -9.35 9.59
CA GLY A 300 -1.09 -7.93 9.87
C GLY A 300 -1.14 -7.59 11.37
N TYR A 301 -1.75 -8.44 12.20
CA TYR A 301 -1.86 -8.20 13.65
C TYR A 301 -0.54 -8.35 14.39
N ASP A 302 0.35 -9.20 13.89
CA ASP A 302 1.65 -9.45 14.51
C ASP A 302 2.64 -8.29 14.22
N THR A 303 2.18 -7.23 13.54
CA THR A 303 2.96 -6.00 13.29
C THR A 303 2.84 -5.04 14.48
N ASN A 304 3.97 -4.64 15.07
CA ASN A 304 4.01 -3.77 16.26
C ASN A 304 3.21 -4.30 17.47
N GLN A 305 3.02 -5.61 17.54
CA GLN A 305 2.38 -6.27 18.66
C GLN A 305 3.26 -6.22 19.93
N ILE A 306 2.62 -6.31 21.10
CA ILE A 306 3.30 -6.47 22.39
C ILE A 306 3.34 -7.98 22.73
N GLY A 307 4.56 -8.53 22.77
CA GLY A 307 4.83 -9.96 22.94
C GLY A 307 6.10 -10.37 22.20
N ASP A 308 6.44 -11.66 22.25
CA ASP A 308 7.67 -12.17 21.60
C ASP A 308 7.63 -12.01 20.08
N ALA A 309 8.78 -11.68 19.49
CA ALA A 309 8.93 -11.63 18.04
C ALA A 309 8.64 -13.01 17.42
N PRO A 310 8.09 -13.08 16.20
CA PRO A 310 7.89 -14.35 15.51
C PRO A 310 9.21 -15.13 15.39
N ASP A 311 9.17 -16.43 15.74
CA ASP A 311 10.31 -17.33 15.62
C ASP A 311 10.46 -17.86 14.19
N PHE A 312 11.26 -17.15 13.40
CA PHE A 312 11.57 -17.52 12.01
C PHE A 312 12.61 -18.66 11.91
N THR A 313 12.88 -19.43 12.96
CA THR A 313 13.59 -20.72 12.84
C THR A 313 12.65 -21.86 12.50
N LYS A 314 11.34 -21.66 12.70
CA LYS A 314 10.33 -22.66 12.39
C LYS A 314 10.13 -22.82 10.87
N PRO A 315 9.93 -24.06 10.39
CA PRO A 315 9.90 -24.38 8.98
C PRO A 315 8.57 -24.07 8.29
N ILE A 316 7.48 -23.94 9.05
CA ILE A 316 6.16 -23.59 8.51
C ILE A 316 5.83 -22.16 8.94
N LEU A 317 5.60 -21.29 7.96
CA LEU A 317 5.15 -19.93 8.18
C LEU A 317 3.71 -19.74 7.69
N ILE A 318 2.84 -19.23 8.55
CA ILE A 318 1.49 -18.78 8.21
C ILE A 318 1.48 -17.26 8.12
N SER A 319 0.94 -16.72 7.03
CA SER A 319 0.91 -15.29 6.76
C SER A 319 -0.34 -14.89 5.95
N THR A 320 -0.44 -13.60 5.63
CA THR A 320 -1.42 -13.01 4.71
C THR A 320 -0.68 -12.24 3.59
N ASN A 321 -1.31 -11.22 3.01
CA ASN A 321 -0.65 -10.24 2.14
C ASN A 321 0.63 -9.61 2.73
N LYS A 322 0.89 -9.73 4.04
CA LYS A 322 2.17 -9.33 4.65
C LYS A 322 3.38 -10.04 4.02
N SER A 323 3.24 -11.31 3.64
CA SER A 323 4.31 -12.09 2.97
C SER A 323 4.38 -11.88 1.47
N GLU A 324 3.48 -11.09 0.88
CA GLU A 324 3.54 -10.76 -0.55
C GLU A 324 4.75 -9.89 -0.88
N LEU A 325 5.42 -9.28 0.10
CA LEU A 325 6.57 -8.40 -0.08
C LEU A 325 7.68 -8.75 0.93
N GLY A 326 8.94 -8.63 0.53
CA GLY A 326 10.09 -8.60 1.46
C GLY A 326 10.57 -9.92 2.09
N LEU A 327 9.96 -11.07 1.78
CA LEU A 327 10.46 -12.38 2.22
C LEU A 327 11.29 -13.08 1.12
N ASP A 328 12.47 -13.56 1.48
CA ASP A 328 13.33 -14.39 0.63
C ASP A 328 13.74 -15.69 1.33
N TYR A 329 12.76 -16.58 1.49
CA TYR A 329 12.94 -17.91 2.08
C TYR A 329 12.97 -18.98 0.97
N PRO A 330 13.66 -20.12 1.18
CA PRO A 330 13.68 -21.25 0.26
C PRO A 330 12.39 -22.07 0.35
N ILE A 331 11.26 -21.47 -0.06
CA ILE A 331 9.94 -22.11 0.03
C ILE A 331 9.81 -23.23 -1.00
N LYS A 332 9.73 -24.47 -0.51
CA LYS A 332 9.55 -25.72 -1.27
C LYS A 332 8.10 -26.14 -1.37
N MET A 333 7.27 -25.70 -0.43
CA MET A 333 5.84 -25.99 -0.42
C MET A 333 5.05 -24.72 -0.09
N LEU A 334 4.12 -24.35 -0.96
CA LEU A 334 3.29 -23.15 -0.82
C LEU A 334 1.82 -23.54 -0.83
N PHE A 335 1.08 -23.10 0.17
CA PHE A 335 -0.38 -23.09 0.15
C PHE A 335 -0.80 -21.63 0.04
N MET A 336 -1.59 -21.28 -0.97
CA MET A 336 -2.00 -19.90 -1.15
C MET A 336 -3.46 -19.80 -1.60
N GLU A 337 -4.18 -18.84 -1.04
CA GLU A 337 -5.40 -18.35 -1.66
C GLU A 337 -5.06 -17.46 -2.87
N ASP A 338 -5.95 -17.43 -3.86
CA ASP A 338 -5.76 -16.74 -5.14
C ASP A 338 -5.62 -15.20 -5.05
N GLY A 339 -5.90 -14.61 -3.90
CA GLY A 339 -5.76 -13.16 -3.70
C GLY A 339 -7.00 -12.37 -4.10
N PHE A 340 -6.91 -11.05 -3.92
CA PHE A 340 -7.97 -10.11 -4.32
C PHE A 340 -7.74 -9.50 -5.70
N SER A 341 -6.57 -9.76 -6.30
CA SER A 341 -6.20 -9.28 -7.63
C SER A 341 -5.17 -10.21 -8.25
N PHE A 342 -5.05 -10.13 -9.57
CA PHE A 342 -3.98 -10.81 -10.31
C PHE A 342 -2.56 -10.43 -9.82
N ASP A 343 -2.35 -9.17 -9.42
CA ASP A 343 -1.08 -8.71 -8.83
C ASP A 343 -0.74 -9.49 -7.55
N SER A 344 -1.73 -9.64 -6.66
CA SER A 344 -1.59 -10.39 -5.40
C SER A 344 -1.26 -11.86 -5.71
N PHE A 345 -1.91 -12.46 -6.70
CA PHE A 345 -1.60 -13.81 -7.14
C PHE A 345 -0.14 -13.97 -7.56
N ILE A 346 0.37 -13.11 -8.46
CA ILE A 346 1.76 -13.17 -8.95
C ILE A 346 2.73 -13.04 -7.77
N GLN A 347 2.47 -12.11 -6.85
CA GLN A 347 3.35 -11.88 -5.71
C GLN A 347 3.40 -13.05 -4.74
N ARG A 348 2.28 -13.75 -4.53
CA ARG A 348 2.20 -14.96 -3.70
C ARG A 348 2.87 -16.14 -4.37
N PHE A 349 2.54 -16.41 -5.64
CA PHE A 349 3.09 -17.52 -6.40
C PHE A 349 4.61 -17.37 -6.62
N GLY A 350 5.10 -16.13 -6.72
CA GLY A 350 6.52 -15.79 -6.78
C GLY A 350 7.29 -15.93 -5.47
N ARG A 351 6.68 -16.36 -4.36
CA ARG A 351 7.38 -16.67 -3.09
C ARG A 351 7.96 -18.07 -3.07
N ALA A 352 7.43 -18.99 -3.88
CA ALA A 352 7.94 -20.34 -4.03
C ALA A 352 8.85 -20.46 -5.26
N ALA A 353 9.61 -21.54 -5.32
CA ALA A 353 10.44 -21.93 -6.45
C ALA A 353 11.54 -20.92 -6.84
N ARG A 354 12.13 -20.20 -5.88
CA ARG A 354 13.23 -19.24 -6.15
C ARG A 354 14.62 -19.85 -6.15
N HIS A 355 14.82 -20.84 -5.30
CA HIS A 355 16.13 -21.44 -5.02
C HIS A 355 16.20 -22.90 -5.47
N GLU A 356 15.05 -23.58 -5.53
CA GLU A 356 14.90 -24.98 -5.90
C GLU A 356 13.44 -25.24 -6.36
N PRO A 357 13.13 -26.40 -6.98
CA PRO A 357 11.75 -26.76 -7.35
C PRO A 357 10.78 -26.75 -6.16
N ALA A 358 9.51 -26.42 -6.42
CA ALA A 358 8.51 -26.33 -5.35
C ALA A 358 7.15 -26.94 -5.74
N LYS A 359 6.34 -27.24 -4.73
CA LYS A 359 4.93 -27.63 -4.86
C LYS A 359 4.02 -26.50 -4.38
N CYS A 360 3.02 -26.15 -5.17
CA CYS A 360 2.07 -25.08 -4.88
C CYS A 360 0.64 -25.61 -4.88
N TYR A 361 -0.05 -25.44 -3.76
CA TYR A 361 -1.46 -25.70 -3.58
C TYR A 361 -2.22 -24.37 -3.64
N ILE A 362 -3.02 -24.18 -4.69
CA ILE A 362 -3.70 -22.92 -4.97
C ILE A 362 -5.20 -23.08 -4.72
N TYR A 363 -5.71 -22.30 -3.78
CA TYR A 363 -7.11 -22.28 -3.37
C TYR A 363 -7.81 -21.11 -4.08
N THR A 364 -8.70 -21.43 -5.02
CA THR A 364 -9.32 -20.46 -5.92
C THR A 364 -10.80 -20.26 -5.63
N LYS A 365 -11.29 -19.02 -5.77
CA LYS A 365 -12.71 -18.68 -5.62
C LYS A 365 -13.57 -19.27 -6.75
N LYS A 366 -13.01 -19.32 -7.97
CA LYS A 366 -13.63 -19.91 -9.17
C LYS A 366 -12.95 -21.25 -9.49
N GLU A 367 -13.66 -22.15 -10.15
CA GLU A 367 -13.08 -23.44 -10.56
C GLU A 367 -11.98 -23.23 -11.60
N ALA A 368 -10.76 -23.71 -11.31
CA ALA A 368 -9.57 -23.49 -12.14
C ALA A 368 -9.25 -24.67 -13.08
N ASN A 369 -9.49 -25.91 -12.62
CA ASN A 369 -9.09 -27.14 -13.31
C ASN A 369 -9.48 -27.20 -14.79
N PRO A 370 -10.68 -26.76 -15.22
CA PRO A 370 -11.06 -26.80 -16.64
C PRO A 370 -10.17 -25.99 -17.58
N LEU A 371 -9.44 -24.98 -17.08
CA LEU A 371 -8.55 -24.14 -17.89
C LEU A 371 -7.18 -24.77 -18.13
N PHE A 372 -6.79 -25.78 -17.32
CA PHE A 372 -5.47 -26.41 -17.37
C PHE A 372 -5.59 -27.86 -17.83
N SER A 373 -5.79 -28.04 -19.14
CA SER A 373 -5.91 -29.36 -19.80
C SER A 373 -4.58 -30.08 -20.03
N ASP A 374 -3.50 -29.31 -20.15
CA ASP A 374 -2.16 -29.83 -20.44
C ASP A 374 -1.42 -30.17 -19.14
N GLU A 375 -0.47 -31.10 -19.23
CA GLU A 375 0.34 -31.51 -18.07
C GLU A 375 1.38 -30.46 -17.68
N SER A 376 1.86 -29.65 -18.64
CA SER A 376 2.83 -28.58 -18.42
C SER A 376 2.49 -27.29 -19.16
N PHE A 377 2.91 -26.17 -18.59
CA PHE A 377 2.74 -24.82 -19.14
C PHE A 377 4.01 -24.00 -18.97
N GLU A 378 4.33 -23.22 -20.01
CA GLU A 378 5.24 -22.09 -19.87
C GLU A 378 4.68 -21.08 -18.85
N TYR A 379 5.57 -20.39 -18.14
CA TYR A 379 5.17 -19.51 -17.04
C TYR A 379 4.19 -18.40 -17.47
N LEU A 380 4.41 -17.80 -18.65
CA LEU A 380 3.55 -16.73 -19.16
C LEU A 380 2.16 -17.26 -19.54
N ASP A 381 2.09 -18.43 -20.19
CA ASP A 381 0.82 -19.07 -20.54
C ASP A 381 0.03 -19.47 -19.29
N PHE A 382 0.72 -19.96 -18.27
CA PHE A 382 0.12 -20.22 -16.96
C PHE A 382 -0.49 -18.96 -16.36
N LEU A 383 0.26 -17.85 -16.33
CA LEU A 383 -0.23 -16.58 -15.81
C LEU A 383 -1.43 -16.04 -16.60
N ASP A 384 -1.42 -16.14 -17.92
CA ASP A 384 -2.53 -15.72 -18.76
C ASP A 384 -3.80 -16.54 -18.47
N LYS A 385 -3.68 -17.84 -18.20
CA LYS A 385 -4.82 -18.67 -17.77
C LYS A 385 -5.34 -18.24 -16.39
N ILE A 386 -4.46 -17.93 -15.44
CA ILE A 386 -4.86 -17.45 -14.11
C ILE A 386 -5.62 -16.12 -14.16
N ARG A 387 -5.32 -15.24 -15.13
CA ARG A 387 -6.05 -13.96 -15.30
C ARG A 387 -7.55 -14.15 -15.55
N TYR A 388 -8.00 -15.31 -16.04
CA TYR A 388 -9.44 -15.59 -16.21
C TYR A 388 -10.12 -16.00 -14.91
N ILE A 389 -9.37 -16.50 -13.93
CA ILE A 389 -9.87 -16.98 -12.64
C ILE A 389 -9.87 -15.82 -11.63
N THR A 390 -8.76 -15.09 -11.58
CA THR A 390 -8.56 -13.94 -10.69
C THR A 390 -9.15 -12.67 -11.29
N ASP A 391 -9.61 -11.76 -10.43
CA ASP A 391 -10.16 -10.50 -10.92
C ASP A 391 -9.02 -9.52 -11.28
N GLU A 392 -9.14 -8.86 -12.44
CA GLU A 392 -8.21 -7.83 -12.87
C GLU A 392 -8.59 -6.49 -12.24
N TYR A 393 -7.67 -5.88 -11.50
CA TYR A 393 -7.87 -4.57 -10.89
C TYR A 393 -7.22 -3.48 -11.74
N ASN A 394 -8.07 -2.79 -12.52
CA ASN A 394 -7.66 -1.67 -13.37
C ASN A 394 -7.78 -0.33 -12.63
N ILE A 395 -6.80 0.55 -12.84
CA ILE A 395 -6.77 1.87 -12.19
C ILE A 395 -7.84 2.76 -12.81
N GLN A 396 -8.69 3.34 -11.97
CA GLN A 396 -9.65 4.33 -12.44
C GLN A 396 -8.99 5.71 -12.59
N ALA A 397 -8.36 5.97 -13.75
CA ALA A 397 -7.60 7.20 -14.01
C ALA A 397 -8.38 8.50 -13.71
N LYS A 398 -9.71 8.53 -13.96
CA LYS A 398 -10.56 9.67 -13.63
C LYS A 398 -10.60 9.98 -12.12
N LYS A 399 -10.60 8.95 -11.25
CA LYS A 399 -10.54 9.14 -9.79
C LYS A 399 -9.18 9.74 -9.41
N VAL A 400 -8.10 9.19 -9.96
CA VAL A 400 -6.73 9.67 -9.72
C VAL A 400 -6.59 11.14 -10.13
N ILE A 401 -7.03 11.52 -11.33
CA ILE A 401 -6.97 12.92 -11.82
C ILE A 401 -7.68 13.89 -10.86
N ARG A 402 -8.88 13.53 -10.39
CA ARG A 402 -9.66 14.38 -9.49
C ARG A 402 -8.98 14.56 -8.13
N LEU A 403 -8.51 13.46 -7.55
CA LEU A 403 -7.79 13.50 -6.27
C LEU A 403 -6.43 14.20 -6.40
N PHE A 404 -5.73 14.00 -7.51
CA PHE A 404 -4.42 14.61 -7.79
C PHE A 404 -4.54 16.14 -7.79
N THR A 405 -5.48 16.69 -8.56
CA THR A 405 -5.67 18.15 -8.61
C THR A 405 -6.26 18.70 -7.32
N PHE A 406 -7.05 17.89 -6.59
CA PHE A 406 -7.57 18.27 -5.28
C PHE A 406 -6.42 18.40 -4.26
N ARG A 407 -5.53 17.41 -4.19
CA ARG A 407 -4.33 17.43 -3.34
C ARG A 407 -3.41 18.60 -3.67
N GLN A 408 -3.22 18.93 -4.95
CA GLN A 408 -2.49 20.13 -5.35
C GLN A 408 -3.12 21.41 -4.80
N ALA A 409 -4.45 21.54 -4.87
CA ALA A 409 -5.14 22.69 -4.30
C ALA A 409 -5.01 22.76 -2.77
N LEU A 410 -5.04 21.62 -2.09
CA LEU A 410 -4.81 21.55 -0.64
C LEU A 410 -3.39 21.95 -0.26
N ALA A 411 -2.39 21.52 -1.03
CA ALA A 411 -1.01 21.93 -0.82
C ALA A 411 -0.87 23.45 -0.96
N ILE A 412 -1.41 24.04 -2.04
CA ILE A 412 -1.40 25.51 -2.24
C ILE A 412 -2.09 26.22 -1.07
N GLU A 413 -3.28 25.78 -0.64
CA GLU A 413 -4.01 26.36 0.50
C GLU A 413 -3.20 26.22 1.81
N GLY A 414 -2.58 25.07 2.05
CA GLY A 414 -1.78 24.79 3.24
C GLY A 414 -0.53 25.68 3.39
N TYR A 415 0.06 26.09 2.26
CA TYR A 415 1.23 26.97 2.20
C TYR A 415 0.91 28.44 1.94
N SER A 416 -0.37 28.85 1.93
CA SER A 416 -0.80 30.24 1.67
C SER A 416 -0.23 31.29 2.63
N HIS A 417 0.16 30.89 3.84
CA HIS A 417 0.84 31.77 4.80
C HIS A 417 2.29 32.12 4.39
N GLN A 418 2.86 31.39 3.42
CA GLN A 418 4.19 31.62 2.86
C GLN A 418 4.06 31.94 1.37
N LYS A 419 3.85 33.22 1.05
CA LYS A 419 3.51 33.67 -0.31
C LYS A 419 4.44 33.14 -1.42
N CYS A 420 5.76 33.14 -1.18
CA CYS A 420 6.71 32.60 -2.15
C CYS A 420 6.49 31.10 -2.44
N ARG A 421 6.10 30.30 -1.42
CA ARG A 421 5.84 28.86 -1.59
C ARG A 421 4.52 28.58 -2.25
N GLU A 422 3.52 29.38 -1.95
CA GLU A 422 2.28 29.35 -2.69
C GLU A 422 2.52 29.60 -4.19
N GLU A 423 3.34 30.61 -4.53
CA GLU A 423 3.71 30.92 -5.92
C GLU A 423 4.51 29.79 -6.59
N ASP A 424 5.51 29.23 -5.90
CA ASP A 424 6.28 28.08 -6.37
C ASP A 424 5.36 26.87 -6.68
N LEU A 425 4.49 26.49 -5.72
CA LEU A 425 3.56 25.38 -5.88
C LEU A 425 2.57 25.62 -7.03
N ARG A 426 2.04 26.84 -7.17
CA ARG A 426 1.17 27.20 -8.29
C ARG A 426 1.86 27.05 -9.64
N ALA A 427 3.16 27.38 -9.71
CA ALA A 427 3.97 27.20 -10.91
C ALA A 427 4.22 25.72 -11.20
N PHE A 428 4.61 24.93 -10.19
CA PHE A 428 4.93 23.51 -10.34
C PHE A 428 3.70 22.64 -10.67
N PHE A 429 2.51 23.01 -10.18
CA PHE A 429 1.26 22.27 -10.42
C PHE A 429 0.45 22.76 -11.64
N ALA A 430 0.90 23.80 -12.37
CA ALA A 430 0.12 24.38 -13.46
C ALA A 430 -0.15 23.39 -14.62
N VAL A 431 -1.40 23.20 -15.01
CA VAL A 431 -1.77 22.35 -16.17
C VAL A 431 -2.45 23.21 -17.23
N GLU A 432 -2.16 22.97 -18.52
CA GLU A 432 -2.66 23.79 -19.64
C GLU A 432 -4.11 23.48 -20.07
N SER A 433 -4.67 22.31 -19.76
CA SER A 433 -6.09 22.04 -20.04
C SER A 433 -6.70 20.94 -19.16
N GLY A 434 -8.03 20.99 -18.98
CA GLY A 434 -8.81 20.00 -18.24
C GLY A 434 -9.07 20.33 -16.77
N TYR A 435 -9.16 19.29 -15.95
CA TYR A 435 -9.40 19.38 -14.51
C TYR A 435 -8.13 19.91 -13.81
N SER A 436 -8.23 21.01 -13.06
CA SER A 436 -7.08 21.75 -12.52
C SER A 436 -7.27 22.08 -11.04
N TYR A 437 -6.18 22.26 -10.28
CA TYR A 437 -6.22 22.77 -8.91
C TYR A 437 -7.01 24.08 -8.79
N LYS A 438 -7.05 24.92 -9.85
CA LYS A 438 -7.79 26.19 -9.88
C LYS A 438 -9.30 26.00 -9.69
N LEU A 439 -9.85 24.90 -10.20
CA LEU A 439 -11.25 24.52 -9.99
C LEU A 439 -11.51 24.35 -8.49
N TRP A 440 -10.64 23.61 -7.80
CA TRP A 440 -10.79 23.35 -6.38
C TRP A 440 -10.55 24.58 -5.51
N LEU A 441 -9.57 25.44 -5.85
CA LEU A 441 -9.39 26.71 -5.15
C LEU A 441 -10.64 27.61 -5.29
N THR A 442 -11.28 27.60 -6.46
CA THR A 442 -12.55 28.32 -6.66
C THR A 442 -13.66 27.72 -5.81
N PHE A 443 -13.77 26.39 -5.77
CA PHE A 443 -14.72 25.68 -4.91
C PHE A 443 -14.52 26.01 -3.42
N PHE A 444 -13.28 26.01 -2.92
CA PHE A 444 -12.95 26.37 -1.54
C PHE A 444 -13.30 27.82 -1.22
N MET A 445 -12.96 28.74 -2.11
CA MET A 445 -13.28 30.16 -1.96
C MET A 445 -14.80 30.39 -1.89
N LEU A 446 -15.57 29.71 -2.74
CA LEU A 446 -17.03 29.78 -2.70
C LEU A 446 -17.58 29.18 -1.40
N LEU A 447 -17.14 27.99 -0.97
CA LEU A 447 -17.58 27.42 0.31
C LEU A 447 -17.30 28.37 1.49
N ASN A 448 -16.06 28.88 1.60
CA ASN A 448 -15.65 29.76 2.69
C ASN A 448 -16.45 31.07 2.73
N LYS A 449 -16.84 31.60 1.57
CA LYS A 449 -17.64 32.84 1.48
C LYS A 449 -19.01 32.70 2.17
N TYR A 450 -19.58 31.50 2.17
CA TYR A 450 -20.92 31.23 2.73
C TYR A 450 -20.87 30.44 4.05
N ASP A 451 -19.69 30.08 4.56
CA ASP A 451 -19.50 29.25 5.76
C ASP A 451 -20.20 29.82 7.01
N GLY A 452 -20.19 31.15 7.16
CA GLY A 452 -20.89 31.85 8.27
C GLY A 452 -22.42 31.69 8.27
N LEU A 453 -23.02 31.19 7.19
CA LEU A 453 -24.46 30.87 7.13
C LEU A 453 -24.80 29.48 7.67
N GLY A 454 -23.80 28.63 7.97
CA GLY A 454 -23.99 27.26 8.46
C GLY A 454 -24.83 27.18 9.75
N LEU A 455 -24.76 28.20 10.62
CA LEU A 455 -25.61 28.28 11.82
C LEU A 455 -27.11 28.38 11.50
N SER A 456 -27.46 28.88 10.32
CA SER A 456 -28.85 29.03 9.84
C SER A 456 -29.26 27.95 8.83
N ASN A 457 -28.32 27.20 8.26
CA ASN A 457 -28.58 26.12 7.32
C ASN A 457 -27.80 24.85 7.72
N GLN A 458 -28.50 23.88 8.30
CA GLN A 458 -27.92 22.63 8.78
C GLN A 458 -27.31 21.78 7.65
N ASN A 459 -27.87 21.80 6.44
CA ASN A 459 -27.30 21.04 5.31
C ASN A 459 -25.97 21.65 4.86
N LEU A 460 -25.84 22.98 4.89
CA LEU A 460 -24.57 23.65 4.62
C LEU A 460 -23.51 23.30 5.68
N ALA A 461 -23.89 23.30 6.97
CA ALA A 461 -22.99 22.90 8.04
C ALA A 461 -22.49 21.45 7.86
N ARG A 462 -23.39 20.52 7.54
CA ARG A 462 -23.06 19.10 7.24
C ARG A 462 -22.13 18.97 6.04
N LEU A 463 -22.42 19.70 4.95
CA LEU A 463 -21.58 19.70 3.76
C LEU A 463 -20.17 20.25 4.06
N ASN A 464 -20.06 21.34 4.84
CA ASN A 464 -18.77 21.91 5.21
C ASN A 464 -17.96 20.95 6.08
N LEU A 465 -18.61 20.22 6.99
CA LEU A 465 -17.96 19.19 7.80
C LEU A 465 -17.43 18.05 6.94
N LEU A 466 -18.25 17.52 6.02
CA LEU A 466 -17.82 16.50 5.05
C LEU A 466 -16.62 16.96 4.22
N VAL A 467 -16.67 18.18 3.68
CA VAL A 467 -15.56 18.73 2.88
C VAL A 467 -14.32 18.88 3.75
N LYS A 468 -14.44 19.33 5.00
CA LYS A 468 -13.32 19.41 5.95
C LYS A 468 -12.67 18.04 6.16
N ASP A 469 -13.46 16.98 6.31
CA ASP A 469 -12.95 15.62 6.46
C ASP A 469 -12.27 15.09 5.20
N LEU A 470 -12.84 15.34 4.02
CA LEU A 470 -12.20 15.07 2.73
C LEU A 470 -10.85 15.78 2.60
N LYS A 471 -10.79 17.07 2.95
CA LYS A 471 -9.53 17.83 2.96
C LYS A 471 -8.50 17.18 3.89
N ASN A 472 -8.90 16.82 5.10
CA ASN A 472 -8.02 16.22 6.09
C ASN A 472 -7.51 14.84 5.66
N ALA A 473 -8.38 13.98 5.14
CA ALA A 473 -7.97 12.67 4.61
C ALA A 473 -6.98 12.80 3.44
N CYS A 474 -7.18 13.79 2.56
CA CYS A 474 -6.28 14.04 1.43
C CYS A 474 -4.98 14.78 1.82
N ARG A 475 -4.73 15.10 3.10
CA ARG A 475 -3.41 15.56 3.55
C ARG A 475 -2.44 14.39 3.73
N SER A 476 -2.93 13.22 4.13
CA SER A 476 -2.13 11.99 4.26
C SER A 476 -2.18 11.17 2.97
N LEU A 477 -1.26 10.20 2.83
CA LEU A 477 -1.25 9.34 1.64
C LEU A 477 -2.32 8.26 1.71
N ARG A 478 -2.55 7.69 2.89
CA ARG A 478 -3.43 6.54 3.11
C ARG A 478 -4.87 6.91 3.51
N GLY A 479 -5.14 8.19 3.74
CA GLY A 479 -6.44 8.67 4.22
C GLY A 479 -6.48 8.72 5.74
N ARG A 480 -7.66 8.49 6.30
CA ARG A 480 -7.88 8.37 7.74
C ARG A 480 -8.02 6.90 8.10
N SER A 481 -7.52 6.55 9.28
CA SER A 481 -7.73 5.25 9.90
C SER A 481 -7.83 5.46 11.39
N LEU A 482 -8.67 4.70 12.07
CA LEU A 482 -8.73 4.75 13.52
C LEU A 482 -8.03 3.54 14.11
N GLN A 483 -6.81 3.74 14.59
CA GLN A 483 -6.02 2.70 15.23
C GLN A 483 -6.38 2.61 16.72
N LEU A 484 -6.99 1.49 17.14
CA LEU A 484 -7.28 1.21 18.55
C LEU A 484 -6.52 -0.04 19.03
N PRO A 485 -6.27 -0.16 20.34
CA PRO A 485 -5.80 -1.40 20.94
C PRO A 485 -6.73 -2.59 20.66
N VAL A 486 -6.16 -3.69 20.18
CA VAL A 486 -6.85 -4.95 19.89
C VAL A 486 -6.16 -6.10 20.63
N LEU A 487 -6.92 -6.80 21.46
CA LEU A 487 -6.57 -8.06 22.08
C LEU A 487 -7.10 -9.21 21.22
N TYR A 488 -6.20 -10.12 20.82
CA TYR A 488 -6.55 -11.25 19.98
C TYR A 488 -5.88 -12.54 20.46
N GLN A 489 -6.54 -13.66 20.22
CA GLN A 489 -5.98 -14.98 20.46
C GLN A 489 -4.98 -15.31 19.35
N ARG A 490 -3.75 -15.64 19.73
CA ARG A 490 -2.67 -16.08 18.84
C ARG A 490 -2.20 -17.47 19.26
N GLY A 491 -2.85 -18.50 18.73
CA GLY A 491 -2.47 -19.88 19.07
C GLY A 491 -2.64 -20.12 20.57
N HIS A 492 -1.53 -20.26 21.28
CA HIS A 492 -1.49 -20.54 22.72
C HIS A 492 -1.56 -19.30 23.64
N GLU A 493 -1.40 -18.09 23.11
CA GLU A 493 -1.26 -16.86 23.89
C GLU A 493 -2.25 -15.77 23.43
N VAL A 494 -2.53 -14.81 24.31
CA VAL A 494 -3.27 -13.59 23.97
C VAL A 494 -2.27 -12.46 23.78
N ARG A 495 -2.38 -11.74 22.68
CA ARG A 495 -1.50 -10.61 22.37
C ARG A 495 -2.27 -9.31 22.19
N ARG A 496 -1.55 -8.20 22.30
CA ARG A 496 -2.07 -6.84 22.08
C ARG A 496 -1.41 -6.21 20.86
N THR A 497 -2.20 -5.60 19.98
CA THR A 497 -1.73 -4.82 18.83
C THR A 497 -2.53 -3.53 18.69
N ALA A 498 -2.15 -2.64 17.76
CA ALA A 498 -2.95 -1.49 17.36
C ALA A 498 -3.41 -1.69 15.91
N TYR A 499 -4.72 -1.64 15.67
CA TYR A 499 -5.29 -1.92 14.35
C TYR A 499 -6.51 -1.06 14.03
N ASP A 500 -6.86 -0.97 12.75
CA ASP A 500 -8.02 -0.20 12.28
C ASP A 500 -9.35 -0.76 12.82
N VAL A 501 -10.09 0.07 13.58
CA VAL A 501 -11.30 -0.34 14.32
C VAL A 501 -12.36 -0.96 13.41
N LEU A 502 -12.62 -0.35 12.26
CA LEU A 502 -13.70 -0.76 11.37
C LEU A 502 -13.34 -2.07 10.69
N SER A 503 -12.06 -2.23 10.34
CA SER A 503 -11.52 -3.47 9.82
C SER A 503 -11.68 -4.63 10.79
N VAL A 504 -11.36 -4.44 12.08
CA VAL A 504 -11.52 -5.49 13.10
C VAL A 504 -12.99 -5.78 13.35
N LEU A 505 -13.76 -4.77 13.75
CA LEU A 505 -15.17 -4.92 14.14
C LEU A 505 -16.06 -5.47 13.03
N ASN A 506 -15.71 -5.28 11.75
CA ASN A 506 -16.49 -5.84 10.64
C ASN A 506 -16.15 -7.31 10.33
N ARG A 507 -14.92 -7.75 10.64
CA ARG A 507 -14.40 -9.07 10.22
C ARG A 507 -14.49 -10.12 11.30
N VAL A 508 -14.33 -9.72 12.56
CA VAL A 508 -14.40 -10.61 13.72
C VAL A 508 -15.51 -10.17 14.67
N PRO A 509 -16.21 -11.11 15.32
CA PRO A 509 -17.01 -10.74 16.46
C PRO A 509 -16.07 -10.31 17.57
N ALA A 510 -16.36 -9.17 18.19
CA ALA A 510 -15.51 -8.63 19.23
C ALA A 510 -16.35 -8.00 20.34
N SER A 511 -15.85 -8.06 21.56
CA SER A 511 -16.31 -7.17 22.63
C SER A 511 -15.49 -5.89 22.60
N VAL A 512 -16.15 -4.76 22.83
CA VAL A 512 -15.49 -3.46 22.99
C VAL A 512 -15.71 -2.99 24.43
N GLU A 513 -14.63 -2.69 25.12
CA GLU A 513 -14.63 -2.21 26.50
C GLU A 513 -13.96 -0.85 26.59
N LYS A 514 -14.53 0.06 27.39
CA LYS A 514 -13.90 1.33 27.70
C LYS A 514 -13.02 1.15 28.93
N THR A 515 -11.74 1.44 28.78
CA THR A 515 -10.72 1.37 29.83
C THR A 515 -10.15 2.75 30.09
N ASP A 516 -9.29 2.87 31.11
CA ASP A 516 -8.55 4.12 31.39
C ASP A 516 -7.58 4.50 30.25
N GLU A 517 -7.17 3.53 29.42
CA GLU A 517 -6.31 3.74 28.23
C GLU A 517 -7.12 3.97 26.94
N GLY A 518 -8.45 4.15 27.04
CA GLY A 518 -9.36 4.27 25.90
C GLY A 518 -10.10 2.97 25.57
N LEU A 519 -10.54 2.83 24.32
CA LEU A 519 -11.28 1.63 23.86
C LEU A 519 -10.34 0.47 23.59
N VAL A 520 -10.64 -0.70 24.17
CA VAL A 520 -9.96 -1.96 23.89
C VAL A 520 -10.93 -2.91 23.21
N ILE A 521 -10.52 -3.47 22.08
CA ILE A 521 -11.28 -4.47 21.32
C ILE A 521 -10.75 -5.85 21.68
N THR A 522 -11.61 -6.78 22.09
CA THR A 522 -11.23 -8.18 22.36
C THR A 522 -11.95 -9.09 21.39
N GLU A 523 -11.20 -9.84 20.57
CA GLU A 523 -11.77 -10.81 19.65
C GLU A 523 -12.48 -11.95 20.40
N LEU A 524 -13.67 -12.30 19.94
CA LEU A 524 -14.45 -13.42 20.45
C LEU A 524 -14.29 -14.61 19.52
N GLU A 525 -14.20 -15.81 20.09
CA GLU A 525 -14.17 -17.04 19.31
C GLU A 525 -15.54 -17.28 18.66
N SER A 526 -15.58 -17.36 17.32
CA SER A 526 -16.79 -17.68 16.55
C SER A 526 -16.43 -18.21 15.17
N GLY A 527 -17.23 -19.19 14.70
CA GLY A 527 -17.19 -19.69 13.34
C GLY A 527 -17.95 -18.83 12.32
N ASP A 528 -18.70 -17.81 12.76
CA ASP A 528 -19.49 -16.99 11.85
C ASP A 528 -18.57 -16.19 10.90
N PRO A 529 -18.84 -16.17 9.59
CA PRO A 529 -17.98 -15.49 8.63
C PRO A 529 -18.07 -13.95 8.71
N GLY A 530 -19.01 -13.41 9.50
CA GLY A 530 -19.40 -12.00 9.48
C GLY A 530 -20.32 -11.67 8.29
N PRO A 531 -20.57 -10.39 7.99
CA PRO A 531 -19.99 -9.21 8.64
C PRO A 531 -20.57 -8.92 10.02
N PHE A 532 -19.83 -8.19 10.85
CA PHE A 532 -20.20 -7.93 12.25
C PHE A 532 -20.54 -6.47 12.58
N ILE A 533 -20.39 -5.55 11.61
CA ILE A 533 -20.96 -4.20 11.69
C ILE A 533 -22.28 -4.18 10.92
N LYS A 534 -23.35 -3.77 11.61
CA LYS A 534 -24.70 -3.60 11.06
C LYS A 534 -24.87 -2.20 10.47
N ALA A 535 -24.53 -1.17 11.24
CA ALA A 535 -24.72 0.22 10.84
C ALA A 535 -23.68 1.14 11.48
N ILE A 536 -23.52 2.33 10.92
CA ILE A 536 -22.69 3.40 11.48
C ILE A 536 -23.45 4.74 11.48
N THR A 537 -23.15 5.59 12.45
CA THR A 537 -23.58 6.99 12.48
C THR A 537 -22.45 7.88 12.03
N LEU A 538 -22.80 8.93 11.29
CA LEU A 538 -21.85 9.84 10.65
C LEU A 538 -22.21 11.28 11.02
N PRO A 539 -21.22 12.15 11.30
CA PRO A 539 -21.48 13.47 11.88
C PRO A 539 -22.24 14.40 10.93
N TYR A 540 -22.24 14.09 9.63
CA TYR A 540 -22.92 14.85 8.59
C TYR A 540 -24.26 14.23 8.17
N PHE A 541 -24.62 13.01 8.60
CA PHE A 541 -25.90 12.38 8.24
C PHE A 541 -26.93 12.44 9.36
N PRO A 542 -28.20 12.73 9.06
CA PRO A 542 -29.27 12.74 10.06
C PRO A 542 -29.63 11.33 10.56
N ALA A 543 -29.33 10.29 9.78
CA ALA A 543 -29.68 8.91 10.07
C ALA A 543 -28.44 8.02 9.98
N MET A 544 -28.48 6.90 10.70
CA MET A 544 -27.50 5.84 10.57
C MET A 544 -27.54 5.22 9.17
N ILE A 545 -26.39 4.77 8.68
CA ILE A 545 -26.28 4.07 7.41
C ILE A 545 -25.97 2.59 7.63
N ASP A 546 -26.53 1.74 6.79
CA ASP A 546 -26.22 0.30 6.74
C ASP A 546 -24.77 0.15 6.26
N TYR A 547 -23.92 -0.44 7.10
CA TYR A 547 -22.49 -0.52 6.82
C TYR A 547 -22.20 -1.37 5.58
N GLN A 548 -23.01 -2.40 5.30
CA GLN A 548 -22.82 -3.25 4.13
C GLN A 548 -23.26 -2.56 2.83
N LYS A 549 -24.10 -1.53 2.93
CA LYS A 549 -24.55 -0.71 1.80
C LYS A 549 -23.95 0.69 1.82
N ARG A 550 -22.93 0.93 2.66
CA ARG A 550 -22.39 2.26 2.95
C ARG A 550 -21.97 3.00 1.69
N ASP A 551 -21.31 2.35 0.74
CA ASP A 551 -20.87 3.00 -0.50
C ASP A 551 -22.02 3.60 -1.31
N GLY A 552 -23.14 2.88 -1.41
CA GLY A 552 -24.33 3.37 -2.11
C GLY A 552 -25.05 4.46 -1.32
N GLN A 553 -25.39 4.15 -0.07
CA GLN A 553 -26.14 5.08 0.80
C GLN A 553 -25.37 6.39 1.04
N PHE A 554 -24.06 6.32 1.24
CA PHE A 554 -23.21 7.50 1.41
C PHE A 554 -23.32 8.46 0.21
N ARG A 555 -23.36 7.92 -1.01
CA ARG A 555 -23.48 8.75 -2.22
C ARG A 555 -24.85 9.41 -2.33
N ASP A 556 -25.91 8.67 -2.04
CA ASP A 556 -27.28 9.16 -2.15
C ASP A 556 -27.60 10.23 -1.09
N GLU A 557 -27.11 10.02 0.14
CA GLU A 557 -27.26 10.95 1.25
C GLU A 557 -26.46 12.25 1.02
N ILE A 558 -25.21 12.16 0.54
CA ILE A 558 -24.42 13.34 0.19
C ILE A 558 -25.06 14.14 -0.93
N GLU A 559 -25.54 13.47 -1.97
CA GLU A 559 -26.21 14.11 -3.10
C GLU A 559 -27.44 14.91 -2.62
N THR A 560 -28.20 14.36 -1.67
CA THR A 560 -29.37 15.01 -1.06
C THR A 560 -28.95 16.22 -0.21
N ILE A 561 -27.97 16.03 0.68
CA ILE A 561 -27.44 17.11 1.53
C ILE A 561 -26.86 18.24 0.67
N ALA A 562 -26.10 17.90 -0.36
CA ALA A 562 -25.50 18.85 -1.27
C ALA A 562 -26.55 19.70 -1.98
N LYS A 563 -27.58 19.08 -2.59
CA LYS A 563 -28.65 19.84 -3.27
C LYS A 563 -29.32 20.86 -2.34
N ASN A 564 -29.67 20.45 -1.13
CA ASN A 564 -30.33 21.31 -0.15
C ASN A 564 -29.39 22.37 0.44
N ALA A 565 -28.09 22.05 0.59
CA ALA A 565 -27.09 22.99 1.06
C ALA A 565 -26.84 24.11 0.03
N LEU A 566 -26.95 23.79 -1.26
CA LEU A 566 -26.60 24.72 -2.35
C LEU A 566 -27.66 25.78 -2.63
N ASP A 567 -28.85 25.71 -2.04
CA ASP A 567 -29.91 26.72 -2.20
C ASP A 567 -29.48 28.13 -1.74
N VAL A 568 -28.50 28.23 -0.83
CA VAL A 568 -27.95 29.53 -0.38
C VAL A 568 -27.04 30.17 -1.43
N PHE A 569 -26.58 29.41 -2.42
CA PHE A 569 -25.69 29.89 -3.47
C PHE A 569 -26.53 30.45 -4.64
N PRO A 570 -26.03 31.48 -5.34
CA PRO A 570 -26.64 31.95 -6.58
C PRO A 570 -26.83 30.81 -7.59
N LYS A 571 -27.95 30.77 -8.32
CA LYS A 571 -28.25 29.72 -9.31
C LYS A 571 -27.10 29.38 -10.27
N LYS A 572 -26.34 30.40 -10.70
CA LYS A 572 -25.17 30.24 -11.59
C LYS A 572 -24.01 29.46 -10.95
N GLN A 573 -23.93 29.40 -9.63
CA GLN A 573 -22.88 28.70 -8.87
C GLN A 573 -23.29 27.31 -8.42
N GLN A 574 -24.60 27.04 -8.26
CA GLN A 574 -25.11 25.77 -7.74
C GLN A 574 -24.63 24.56 -8.56
N GLU A 575 -24.73 24.63 -9.89
CA GLU A 575 -24.30 23.54 -10.77
C GLU A 575 -22.80 23.26 -10.64
N PHE A 576 -21.98 24.31 -10.58
CA PHE A 576 -20.53 24.18 -10.39
C PHE A 576 -20.20 23.49 -9.06
N MET A 577 -20.82 23.95 -7.96
CA MET A 577 -20.58 23.39 -6.63
C MET A 577 -21.02 21.92 -6.54
N LEU A 578 -22.19 21.59 -7.07
CA LEU A 578 -22.70 20.22 -7.09
C LEU A 578 -21.77 19.29 -7.89
N ASN A 579 -21.27 19.75 -9.04
CA ASN A 579 -20.33 18.98 -9.84
C ASN A 579 -18.98 18.76 -9.13
N CYS A 580 -18.50 19.73 -8.36
CA CYS A 580 -17.30 19.58 -7.52
C CYS A 580 -17.52 18.52 -6.43
N ILE A 581 -18.66 18.59 -5.72
CA ILE A 581 -19.00 17.64 -4.64
C ILE A 581 -19.11 16.22 -5.20
N ARG A 582 -19.87 16.03 -6.29
CA ARG A 582 -19.95 14.76 -7.04
C ARG A 582 -18.58 14.24 -7.42
N SER A 583 -17.72 15.09 -7.96
CA SER A 583 -16.38 14.68 -8.36
C SER A 583 -15.57 14.14 -7.19
N LEU A 584 -15.68 14.73 -5.99
CA LEU A 584 -14.97 14.24 -4.80
C LEU A 584 -15.50 12.91 -4.30
N TYR A 585 -16.80 12.81 -3.99
CA TYR A 585 -17.33 11.62 -3.31
C TYR A 585 -17.38 10.37 -4.21
N TYR A 586 -17.42 10.53 -5.55
CA TYR A 586 -17.27 9.39 -6.47
C TYR A 586 -15.81 8.96 -6.66
N SER A 587 -14.84 9.72 -6.14
CA SER A 587 -13.41 9.43 -6.30
C SER A 587 -12.74 8.87 -5.05
N VAL A 588 -13.41 8.90 -3.90
CA VAL A 588 -12.89 8.37 -2.64
C VAL A 588 -13.62 7.10 -2.22
N ASP A 589 -12.91 6.27 -1.47
CA ASP A 589 -13.50 5.21 -0.65
C ASP A 589 -14.00 5.86 0.66
N PRO A 590 -15.29 5.68 1.04
CA PRO A 590 -15.83 6.11 2.33
C PRO A 590 -14.91 5.77 3.50
N ASP A 591 -14.37 4.55 3.56
CA ASP A 591 -13.59 4.06 4.69
C ASP A 591 -12.23 4.77 4.80
N LYS A 592 -11.72 5.36 3.71
CA LYS A 592 -10.47 6.15 3.72
C LYS A 592 -10.68 7.61 4.16
N VAL A 593 -11.91 8.07 4.24
CA VAL A 593 -12.21 9.50 4.46
C VAL A 593 -13.01 9.73 5.73
N ILE A 594 -13.88 8.79 6.06
CA ILE A 594 -14.91 8.97 7.07
C ILE A 594 -14.44 8.38 8.39
N LEU A 595 -14.68 9.13 9.47
CA LEU A 595 -14.60 8.61 10.82
C LEU A 595 -16.03 8.56 11.38
N PRO A 596 -16.59 7.37 11.65
CA PRO A 596 -17.93 7.27 12.23
C PRO A 596 -17.95 7.73 13.67
N GLU A 597 -19.08 8.29 14.10
CA GLU A 597 -19.33 8.69 15.49
C GLU A 597 -19.70 7.50 16.36
N GLU A 598 -20.45 6.54 15.81
CA GLU A 598 -20.81 5.30 16.48
C GLU A 598 -20.85 4.13 15.48
N VAL A 599 -20.55 2.95 15.99
CA VAL A 599 -20.65 1.68 15.26
C VAL A 599 -21.68 0.79 15.96
N ILE A 600 -22.64 0.28 15.21
CA ILE A 600 -23.66 -0.66 15.70
C ILE A 600 -23.26 -2.05 15.26
N LEU A 601 -22.98 -2.91 16.23
CA LEU A 601 -22.55 -4.29 16.00
C LEU A 601 -23.73 -5.22 15.71
N TRP A 602 -23.41 -6.43 15.25
CA TRP A 602 -24.37 -7.52 14.95
C TRP A 602 -25.28 -7.90 16.11
N ASN A 603 -24.85 -7.65 17.36
CA ASN A 603 -25.60 -7.92 18.59
C ASN A 603 -26.32 -6.67 19.13
N ASP A 604 -26.53 -5.66 18.28
CA ASP A 604 -27.15 -4.37 18.60
C ASP A 604 -26.40 -3.53 19.66
N LYS A 605 -25.16 -3.91 20.00
CA LYS A 605 -24.28 -3.09 20.85
C LYS A 605 -23.82 -1.87 20.07
N VAL A 606 -24.03 -0.69 20.65
CA VAL A 606 -23.53 0.59 20.14
C VAL A 606 -22.14 0.85 20.73
N VAL A 607 -21.17 1.14 19.86
CA VAL A 607 -19.80 1.49 20.20
C VAL A 607 -19.58 2.95 19.82
N PRO A 608 -19.52 3.88 20.78
CA PRO A 608 -19.24 5.28 20.49
C PRO A 608 -17.76 5.45 20.14
N LEU A 609 -17.51 6.16 19.06
CA LEU A 609 -16.23 6.50 18.46
C LEU A 609 -16.09 8.05 18.41
N SER A 610 -16.37 8.76 19.51
CA SER A 610 -16.16 10.22 19.56
C SER A 610 -14.68 10.59 19.80
N GLU A 611 -14.30 11.83 19.43
CA GLU A 611 -12.95 12.38 19.66
C GLU A 611 -12.49 12.29 21.14
N GLU A 612 -13.39 12.32 22.11
CA GLU A 612 -13.08 12.15 23.55
C GLU A 612 -12.73 10.70 23.95
N ALA A 613 -13.13 9.70 23.15
CA ALA A 613 -12.72 8.31 23.31
C ALA A 613 -11.42 7.99 22.54
N MET A 614 -10.93 8.96 21.76
CA MET A 614 -9.75 8.87 20.91
C MET A 614 -8.76 9.96 21.32
N GLU A 615 -7.98 9.71 22.38
CA GLU A 615 -6.73 10.46 22.52
C GLU A 615 -5.86 10.12 21.30
N PHE A 616 -5.94 10.97 20.28
CA PHE A 616 -4.96 11.00 19.21
C PHE A 616 -3.61 11.28 19.88
N TYR A 617 -2.69 10.34 19.77
CA TYR A 617 -1.29 10.65 19.93
C TYR A 617 -0.96 11.74 18.89
N ASP A 618 -0.91 13.00 19.36
CA ASP A 618 -0.14 14.08 18.74
C ASP A 618 1.36 13.72 18.83
N ASP A 619 1.75 12.57 18.26
CA ASP A 619 3.13 12.11 18.14
C ASP A 619 3.74 12.37 16.75
#